data_AF-A0A9D4CYQ4-F1
#
_entry.id   AF-A0A9D4CYQ4-F1
#
_cell.length_a   1.000
_cell.length_b   1.000
_cell.length_c   1.000
_cell.angle_alpha   90.00
_cell.angle_beta   90.00
_cell.angle_gamma   90.00
#
_symmetry.space_group_name_H-M   'P 1'
#
loop_
_entity.id
_entity.type
_entity.pdbx_description
1 polymer ?
#
loop_
_entity_poly.entity_id
_entity_poly.type
_entity_poly.pdbx_seq_one_letter_code
_entity_poly.pdbx_strand_id
1 'polypeptide(L)' 'MDSPVSPIVANLFMEWLEQQAIATSPITCTPKLWKRYVDDILEIVKKGYVNQLT' A
#
# COMPACT_ATOMS: atom_id res chain seq x y z
N MET A 1 1.06 -20.31 2.23
CA MET A 1 2.04 -19.84 3.23
C MET A 1 2.44 -21.04 4.06
N ASP A 2 3.54 -21.70 3.71
CA ASP A 2 3.94 -22.96 4.35
C ASP A 2 4.80 -22.77 5.60
N SER A 3 5.41 -21.59 5.76
CA SER A 3 6.10 -21.22 6.99
C SER A 3 5.15 -20.48 7.94
N PRO A 4 5.15 -20.81 9.25
CA PRO A 4 4.35 -20.10 10.25
C PRO A 4 4.79 -18.64 10.43
N VAL A 5 5.99 -18.28 9.95
CA VAL A 5 6.56 -16.94 10.04
C VAL A 5 6.21 -16.08 8.83
N SER A 6 5.80 -16.69 7.71
CA SER A 6 5.46 -15.98 6.47
C SER A 6 4.43 -14.86 6.64
N PRO A 7 3.32 -15.03 7.40
CA PRO A 7 2.34 -13.96 7.56
C PRO A 7 2.93 -12.73 8.26
N ILE A 8 3.82 -12.95 9.23
CA ILE A 8 4.45 -11.87 10.01
C ILE A 8 5.43 -11.10 9.13
N VAL A 9 6.25 -11.80 8.35
CA VAL A 9 7.21 -11.17 7.44
C VAL A 9 6.50 -10.39 6.34
N ALA A 10 5.43 -10.96 5.77
CA ALA A 10 4.59 -10.26 4.81
C ALA A 10 4.01 -8.97 5.43
N ASN A 11 3.49 -9.06 6.66
CA ASN A 11 2.92 -7.91 7.34
C ASN A 11 3.94 -6.79 7.59
N LEU A 12 5.18 -7.13 7.97
CA LEU A 12 6.27 -6.17 8.16
C LEU A 12 6.69 -5.49 6.85
N PHE A 13 6.81 -6.27 5.78
CA PHE A 13 7.15 -5.72 4.46
C PHE A 13 6.05 -4.79 3.95
N MET A 14 4.79 -5.18 4.11
CA MET A 14 3.65 -4.40 3.64
C MET A 14 3.46 -3.10 4.43
N GLU A 15 3.83 -3.08 5.71
CA GLU A 15 3.91 -1.85 6.50
C GLU A 15 5.01 -0.90 5.99
N TRP A 16 6.20 -1.42 5.71
CA TRP A 16 7.26 -0.62 5.10
C TRP A 16 6.84 -0.08 3.72
N LEU A 17 6.21 -0.90 2.89
CA LEU A 17 5.72 -0.51 1.57
C LEU A 17 4.67 0.59 1.65
N GLU A 18 3.72 0.51 2.59
CA GLU A 18 2.73 1.56 2.84
C GLU A 18 3.41 2.89 3.20
N GLN A 19 4.39 2.87 4.10
CA GLN A 19 5.13 4.07 4.48
C GLN A 19 5.89 4.69 3.30
N GLN A 20 6.54 3.84 2.48
CA GLN A 20 7.22 4.32 1.28
C GLN A 20 6.23 4.93 0.28
N ALA A 21 5.13 4.23 -0.02
CA ALA A 21 4.13 4.68 -0.99
C ALA A 21 3.53 6.04 -0.60
N ILE A 22 3.19 6.22 0.68
CA ILE A 22 2.65 7.49 1.20
C ILE A 22 3.71 8.61 1.16
N ALA A 23 4.97 8.29 1.50
CA ALA A 23 6.04 9.28 1.51
C ALA A 23 6.45 9.73 0.10
N THR A 24 6.40 8.85 -0.90
CA THR A 24 6.78 9.15 -2.29
C THR A 24 5.61 9.62 -3.15
N SER A 25 4.37 9.42 -2.71
CA SER A 25 3.19 9.82 -3.49
C SER A 25 3.20 11.34 -3.76
N PRO A 26 2.98 11.76 -5.03
CA PRO A 26 2.69 13.15 -5.33
C PRO A 26 1.50 13.67 -4.50
N ILE A 27 1.53 14.95 -4.13
CA ILE A 27 0.44 15.61 -3.35
C ILE A 27 -0.92 15.46 -4.07
N THR A 28 -0.92 15.40 -5.40
CA THR A 28 -2.12 15.21 -6.22
C THR A 28 -2.70 13.79 -6.16
N CYS A 29 -1.89 12.81 -5.76
CA CYS A 29 -2.22 11.39 -5.76
C CYS A 29 -2.31 10.80 -4.35
N THR A 30 -2.19 11.62 -3.29
CA THR A 30 -2.25 11.14 -1.91
C THR A 30 -3.55 10.35 -1.67
N PRO A 31 -3.47 9.09 -1.20
CA PRO A 31 -4.64 8.26 -1.00
C PRO A 31 -5.53 8.83 0.10
N LYS A 32 -6.83 8.92 -0.18
CA LYS A 32 -7.85 9.31 0.81
C LYS A 32 -8.13 8.18 1.80
N LEU A 33 -7.99 6.94 1.33
CA LEU A 33 -8.15 5.74 2.12
C LEU A 33 -7.09 4.75 1.67
N TRP A 34 -6.43 4.12 2.65
CA TRP A 34 -5.54 2.99 2.46
C TRP A 34 -6.01 1.88 3.39
N LYS A 35 -6.30 0.71 2.83
CA LYS A 35 -6.69 -0.49 3.57
C LYS A 35 -5.78 -1.63 3.14
N ARG A 36 -5.33 -2.43 4.10
CA ARG A 36 -4.51 -3.60 3.82
C ARG A 36 -5.01 -4.85 4.54
N TYR A 37 -4.86 -6.01 3.91
CA TYR A 37 -5.08 -7.32 4.49
C TYR A 37 -3.96 -8.25 4.08
N VAL A 38 -3.00 -8.47 5.01
CA VAL A 38 -1.76 -9.23 4.76
C VAL A 38 -1.00 -8.68 3.54
N ASP A 39 -1.23 -9.22 2.35
CA ASP A 39 -0.63 -8.88 1.07
C ASP A 39 -1.55 -8.07 0.14
N ASP A 40 -2.85 -7.99 0.42
CA ASP A 40 -3.79 -7.19 -0.36
C ASP A 40 -3.79 -5.72 0.08
N ILE A 41 -3.77 -4.80 -0.89
CA ILE A 41 -3.95 -3.36 -0.68
C ILE A 41 -5.15 -2.87 -1.48
N LEU A 42 -5.99 -2.07 -0.82
CA LEU A 42 -7.02 -1.27 -1.44
C LEU A 42 -6.78 0.19 -1.10
N GLU A 43 -6.59 1.01 -2.12
CA GLU A 43 -6.49 2.45 -1.98
C GLU A 43 -7.60 3.19 -2.73
N ILE A 44 -7.96 4.36 -2.22
CA ILE A 44 -8.88 5.28 -2.90
C ILE A 44 -8.15 6.59 -3.14
N VAL A 45 -7.91 6.89 -4.42
CA VAL A 45 -7.29 8.13 -4.87
C VAL A 45 -8.28 9.02 -5.60
N LYS A 46 -7.89 10.28 -5.86
CA LYS A 46 -8.70 11.21 -6.64
C LYS A 46 -8.84 10.71 -8.08
N LYS A 47 -10.07 10.79 -8.62
CA LYS A 47 -10.36 10.41 -10.01
C LYS A 47 -9.48 11.18 -10.99
N GLY A 48 -8.92 10.49 -11.99
CA GLY A 48 -8.06 11.07 -13.02
C GLY A 48 -6.56 10.99 -12.72
N TYR A 49 -6.17 10.60 -11.51
CA TYR A 49 -4.78 10.49 -11.08
C TYR A 49 -4.28 9.05 -10.98
N VAL A 50 -5.13 8.05 -11.30
CA VAL A 50 -4.79 6.62 -11.24
C VAL A 50 -3.58 6.29 -12.13
N ASN A 51 -3.49 6.93 -13.31
CA ASN A 51 -2.38 6.71 -14.24
C ASN A 51 -1.02 7.24 -13.74
N GLN A 52 -0.98 7.97 -12.62
CA GLN A 52 0.24 8.49 -12.02
C GLN A 52 0.75 7.61 -10.86
N LEU A 53 0.05 6.51 -10.56
CA LEU A 53 0.41 5.55 -9.52
C LEU A 53 1.37 4.44 -10.01
N THR A 54 1.54 4.30 -11.34
CA THR A 54 2.35 3.25 -12.00
C THR A 54 3.50 3.89 -12.77
#